data_AF-A0A2A9FP02-F1
#
_entry.id   AF-A0A2A9FP02-F1
#
_cell.length_a   1.000
_cell.length_b   1.000
_cell.length_c   1.000
_cell.angle_alpha   90.00
_cell.angle_beta   90.00
_cell.angle_gamma   90.00
#
_symmetry.space_group_name_H-M   'P 1'
#
loop_
_entity.id
_entity.type
_entity.pdbx_description
1 polymer ?
#
loop_
_entity_poly.entity_id
_entity_poly.type
_entity_poly.pdbx_seq_one_letter_code
_entity_poly.pdbx_strand_id
1 'polypeptide(L)'
;MSNKKCHHCGVVDSVHAKDEGRSKLVWAFGPNDDDGLQMHLIYCRSCGFVNIYKPGWFGNIKFNSYMDAKEVYKSYQDGQMKREEMGMFAGKIQQAMIEDKILPKDWAIV
;
A
#
# COMPACT_ATOMS: atom_id res chain seq x y z
N MET A 1 8.89 10.78 -13.16
CA MET A 1 8.86 11.06 -11.71
C MET A 1 7.57 11.81 -11.45
N SER A 2 6.71 11.32 -10.56
CA SER A 2 5.49 12.04 -10.18
C SER A 2 5.49 12.19 -8.67
N ASN A 3 5.32 13.43 -8.19
CA ASN A 3 5.08 13.66 -6.77
C ASN A 3 3.74 13.01 -6.41
N LYS A 4 3.75 12.21 -5.34
CA LYS A 4 2.53 11.65 -4.76
C LYS A 4 2.35 12.20 -3.37
N LYS A 5 1.10 12.20 -2.91
CA LYS A 5 0.70 12.69 -1.60
C LYS A 5 0.05 11.55 -0.83
N CYS A 6 0.38 11.41 0.45
CA CYS A 6 -0.43 10.65 1.38
C CYS A 6 -1.68 11.46 1.71
N HIS A 7 -2.87 10.95 1.38
CA HIS A 7 -4.13 11.62 1.61
C HIS A 7 -4.55 11.63 3.09
N HIS A 8 -3.93 10.78 3.93
CA HIS A 8 -4.14 10.78 5.37
C HIS A 8 -3.32 11.88 6.09
N CYS A 9 -1.98 11.85 6.00
CA CYS A 9 -1.12 12.77 6.76
C CYS A 9 -0.55 13.95 5.94
N GLY A 10 -0.82 14.01 4.64
CA GLY A 10 -0.41 15.11 3.77
C GLY A 10 1.04 15.08 3.29
N VAL A 11 1.87 14.13 3.72
CA VAL A 11 3.26 13.97 3.26
C VAL A 11 3.29 13.85 1.74
N VAL A 12 4.16 14.64 1.11
CA VAL A 12 4.44 14.60 -0.33
C VAL A 12 5.84 14.06 -0.53
N ASP A 13 6.00 13.12 -1.46
CA ASP A 13 7.30 12.56 -1.80
C ASP A 13 7.36 12.20 -3.29
N SER A 14 8.58 12.17 -3.83
CA SER A 14 8.85 11.71 -5.18
C SER A 14 8.77 10.19 -5.22
N VAL A 15 7.73 9.66 -5.87
CA VAL A 15 7.58 8.22 -6.04
C VAL A 15 8.25 7.79 -7.33
N HIS A 16 9.20 6.86 -7.23
CA HIS A 16 9.86 6.23 -8.36
C HIS A 16 9.47 4.76 -8.48
N ALA A 17 9.25 4.28 -9.71
CA ALA A 17 9.03 2.86 -9.96
C ALA A 17 10.24 2.00 -9.53
N LYS A 18 11.45 2.58 -9.59
CA LYS A 18 12.71 1.95 -9.16
C LYS A 18 13.09 2.27 -7.72
N ASP A 19 12.24 2.96 -6.95
CA ASP A 19 12.54 3.17 -5.54
C ASP A 19 12.69 1.80 -4.86
N GLU A 20 13.71 1.62 -4.03
CA GLU A 20 13.98 0.37 -3.32
C GLU A 20 13.26 0.32 -1.96
N GLY A 21 12.28 1.19 -1.74
CA GLY A 21 11.50 1.25 -0.49
C GLY A 21 12.06 2.21 0.55
N ARG A 22 13.05 3.03 0.19
CA ARG A 22 13.67 4.02 1.11
C ARG A 22 12.92 5.35 1.17
N SER A 23 12.00 5.56 0.23
CA SER A 23 11.16 6.77 0.18
C SER A 23 10.10 6.76 1.30
N LYS A 24 9.63 7.95 1.72
CA LYS A 24 8.54 8.05 2.71
C LYS A 24 7.22 7.50 2.16
N LEU A 25 7.08 7.51 0.84
CA LEU A 25 5.97 6.93 0.10
C LEU A 25 6.46 5.75 -0.74
N VAL A 26 6.10 4.54 -0.33
CA VAL A 26 6.44 3.29 -1.02
C VAL A 26 5.28 2.90 -1.92
N TRP A 27 5.51 2.94 -3.23
CA TRP A 27 4.50 2.59 -4.22
C TRP A 27 4.68 1.18 -4.77
N ALA A 28 3.56 0.53 -5.08
CA ALA A 28 3.50 -0.70 -5.84
C ALA A 28 2.16 -0.83 -6.59
N PHE A 29 2.10 -1.78 -7.52
CA PHE A 29 0.84 -2.24 -8.10
C PHE A 29 0.06 -3.09 -7.08
N GLY A 30 -1.25 -2.92 -7.01
CA GLY A 30 -2.16 -3.76 -6.24
C GLY A 30 -2.77 -4.88 -7.09
N PRO A 31 -3.81 -5.56 -6.61
CA PRO A 31 -4.64 -6.41 -7.46
C PRO A 31 -5.39 -5.57 -8.51
N ASN A 32 -5.97 -6.24 -9.52
CA ASN A 32 -6.93 -5.59 -10.40
C ASN A 32 -8.23 -5.30 -9.62
N ASP A 33 -8.92 -4.22 -9.97
CA ASP A 33 -10.25 -3.93 -9.46
C ASP A 33 -11.32 -4.81 -10.15
N ASP A 34 -12.58 -4.58 -9.78
CA ASP A 34 -13.74 -5.35 -10.27
C ASP A 34 -13.93 -5.24 -11.79
N ASP A 35 -13.39 -4.19 -12.42
CA ASP A 35 -13.40 -3.96 -13.87
C ASP A 35 -12.16 -4.55 -14.56
N GLY A 36 -11.29 -5.25 -13.83
CA GLY A 36 -10.06 -5.85 -14.33
C GLY A 36 -8.93 -4.84 -14.52
N LEU A 37 -9.05 -3.62 -13.98
CA LEU A 37 -8.09 -2.55 -14.16
C LEU A 37 -7.07 -2.50 -13.01
N GLN A 38 -5.82 -2.21 -13.35
CA GLN A 38 -4.69 -2.26 -12.43
C GLN A 38 -4.80 -1.19 -11.32
N MET A 39 -4.92 -1.62 -10.06
CA MET A 39 -4.88 -0.71 -8.91
C MET A 39 -3.45 -0.32 -8.55
N HIS A 40 -3.30 0.84 -7.90
CA HIS A 40 -2.03 1.36 -7.40
C HIS A 40 -2.12 1.58 -5.89
N LEU A 41 -1.11 1.11 -5.15
CA LEU A 41 -1.03 1.25 -3.70
C LEU A 41 0.17 2.10 -3.32
N ILE A 42 -0.01 3.01 -2.36
CA ILE A 42 1.07 3.81 -1.78
C ILE A 42 1.04 3.68 -0.26
N TYR A 43 2.01 2.96 0.28
CA TYR A 43 2.24 2.90 1.71
C TYR A 43 3.02 4.12 2.19
N CYS A 44 2.51 4.81 3.21
CA CYS A 44 3.15 5.98 3.80
C CYS A 44 3.87 5.59 5.09
N ARG A 45 5.20 5.52 5.04
CA ARG A 45 6.06 5.21 6.19
C ARG A 45 5.95 6.22 7.33
N SER A 46 5.50 7.45 7.03
CA SER A 46 5.34 8.50 8.04
C SER A 46 4.11 8.33 8.94
N CYS A 47 3.04 7.71 8.46
CA CYS A 47 1.81 7.54 9.25
C CYS A 47 1.27 6.10 9.29
N GLY A 48 1.85 5.16 8.55
CA GLY A 48 1.43 3.76 8.53
C GLY A 48 0.20 3.47 7.66
N PHE A 49 -0.29 4.43 6.87
CA PHE A 49 -1.48 4.26 6.05
C PHE A 49 -1.13 3.84 4.62
N VAL A 50 -1.94 2.95 4.05
CA VAL A 50 -1.90 2.59 2.63
C VAL A 50 -2.97 3.39 1.90
N ASN A 51 -2.55 4.16 0.89
CA ASN A 51 -3.43 4.91 0.01
C ASN A 51 -3.69 4.08 -1.24
N ILE A 52 -4.96 3.90 -1.56
CA ILE A 52 -5.44 3.11 -2.69
C ILE A 52 -5.84 4.05 -3.81
N TYR A 53 -5.35 3.78 -5.00
CA TYR A 53 -5.71 4.48 -6.20
C TYR A 53 -6.28 3.51 -7.23
N LYS A 54 -7.39 3.90 -7.84
CA LYS A 54 -8.06 3.16 -8.90
C LYS A 54 -8.03 3.96 -10.21
N PRO A 55 -8.00 3.29 -11.37
CA PRO A 55 -8.18 3.96 -12.65
C PRO A 55 -9.60 4.55 -12.77
N GLY A 56 -9.69 5.75 -13.34
CA GLY A 56 -10.94 6.44 -13.63
C GLY A 56 -11.36 6.30 -15.09
N TRP A 57 -12.53 6.86 -15.42
CA TRP A 57 -13.21 6.72 -16.72
C TRP A 57 -12.38 7.16 -17.96
N PHE A 58 -11.30 7.93 -17.79
CA PHE A 58 -10.42 8.38 -18.87
C PHE A 58 -8.97 7.90 -18.73
N GLY A 59 -8.75 6.73 -18.13
CA GLY A 59 -7.41 6.14 -17.96
C GLY A 59 -6.51 6.87 -16.96
N ASN A 60 -7.07 7.85 -16.22
CA ASN A 60 -6.35 8.57 -15.18
C ASN A 60 -6.45 7.82 -13.84
N ILE A 61 -5.33 7.68 -13.14
CA ILE A 61 -5.32 7.09 -11.80
C ILE A 61 -5.81 8.12 -10.78
N LYS A 62 -6.87 7.78 -10.04
CA LYS A 62 -7.47 8.64 -9.01
C LYS A 62 -7.34 8.00 -7.64
N PHE A 63 -7.19 8.85 -6.61
CA PHE A 63 -7.31 8.40 -5.23
C PHE A 63 -8.72 7.86 -4.98
N ASN A 64 -8.80 6.72 -4.30
CA ASN A 64 -10.06 6.07 -3.96
C ASN A 64 -10.29 6.08 -2.45
N SER A 65 -9.35 5.54 -1.68
CA SER A 65 -9.47 5.40 -0.23
C SER A 65 -8.09 5.24 0.42
N TYR A 66 -8.04 5.25 1.75
CA TYR A 66 -6.88 4.82 2.51
C TYR A 66 -7.29 3.84 3.61
N MET A 67 -6.32 3.09 4.14
CA MET A 67 -6.50 2.19 5.27
C MET A 67 -5.29 2.21 6.20
N ASP A 68 -5.50 1.95 7.49
CA ASP A 68 -4.41 1.77 8.46
C ASP A 68 -3.84 0.35 8.34
N ALA A 69 -2.56 0.24 8.02
CA ALA A 69 -1.89 -1.06 7.90
C ALA A 69 -1.87 -1.85 9.23
N LYS A 70 -1.87 -1.17 10.38
CA LYS A 70 -1.94 -1.82 11.70
C LYS A 70 -3.31 -2.43 11.95
N GLU A 71 -4.38 -1.74 11.57
CA GLU A 71 -5.74 -2.28 11.69
C GLU A 71 -5.92 -3.49 10.78
N VAL A 72 -5.40 -3.44 9.56
CA VAL A 72 -5.44 -4.58 8.63
C VAL A 72 -4.69 -5.79 9.20
N TYR A 73 -3.47 -5.59 9.73
CA TYR A 73 -2.74 -6.69 10.37
C TYR A 73 -3.47 -7.22 11.62
N LYS A 74 -4.09 -6.35 12.40
CA LYS A 74 -4.90 -6.74 13.55
C LYS A 74 -6.11 -7.59 13.13
N SER A 75 -6.81 -7.23 12.05
CA SER A 75 -7.89 -8.06 11.50
C SER A 75 -7.41 -9.44 11.07
N TYR A 76 -6.19 -9.56 10.56
CA TYR A 76 -5.57 -10.87 10.31
C TYR A 76 -5.32 -11.64 11.62
N GLN A 77 -4.74 -10.99 12.63
CA GLN A 77 -4.49 -11.63 13.94
C GLN A 77 -5.77 -12.09 14.63
N ASP A 78 -6.85 -11.32 14.48
CA ASP A 78 -8.17 -11.61 15.04
C ASP A 78 -8.96 -12.65 14.21
N GLY A 79 -8.38 -13.17 13.11
CA GLY A 79 -8.98 -14.18 12.25
C GLY A 79 -10.11 -13.66 11.34
N GLN A 80 -10.26 -12.35 11.24
CA GLN A 80 -11.25 -11.68 10.37
C GLN A 80 -10.76 -11.55 8.93
N MET A 81 -9.45 -11.69 8.71
CA MET A 81 -8.81 -11.66 7.40
C MET A 81 -7.88 -12.86 7.27
N LYS A 82 -7.92 -13.51 6.11
CA LYS A 82 -7.04 -14.62 5.76
C LYS A 82 -5.68 -14.11 5.28
N ARG A 83 -4.69 -14.99 5.30
CA ARG A 83 -3.32 -14.64 4.87
C ARG A 83 -3.28 -14.27 3.39
N GLU A 84 -4.08 -14.93 2.56
CA GLU A 84 -4.13 -14.68 1.12
C GLU A 84 -4.69 -13.28 0.81
N GLU A 85 -5.58 -12.77 1.65
CA GLU A 85 -6.14 -11.43 1.53
C GLU A 85 -5.09 -10.35 1.83
N MET A 86 -4.12 -10.63 2.71
CA MET A 86 -2.94 -9.75 2.92
C MET A 86 -2.07 -9.63 1.66
N GLY A 87 -2.18 -10.59 0.72
CA GLY A 87 -1.55 -10.54 -0.60
C GLY A 87 -2.02 -9.35 -1.45
N MET A 88 -3.05 -8.61 -1.02
CA MET A 88 -3.41 -7.34 -1.64
C MET A 88 -2.26 -6.32 -1.60
N PHE A 89 -1.40 -6.39 -0.58
CA PHE A 89 -0.20 -5.56 -0.51
C PHE A 89 0.93 -6.24 -1.26
N ALA A 90 1.47 -5.60 -2.31
CA ALA A 90 2.63 -6.13 -2.99
C ALA A 90 3.82 -6.34 -2.03
N GLY A 91 4.70 -7.30 -2.33
CA GLY A 91 5.82 -7.67 -1.47
C GLY A 91 6.73 -6.51 -1.05
N LYS A 92 6.92 -5.50 -1.90
CA LYS A 92 7.67 -4.28 -1.54
C LYS A 92 6.99 -3.48 -0.43
N ILE A 93 5.66 -3.39 -0.44
CA ILE A 93 4.90 -2.73 0.62
C ILE A 93 4.94 -3.58 1.89
N GLN A 94 4.78 -4.91 1.78
CA GLN A 94 4.90 -5.81 2.94
C GLN A 94 6.29 -5.69 3.58
N GLN A 95 7.36 -5.63 2.79
CA GLN A 95 8.72 -5.41 3.27
C GLN A 95 8.87 -4.08 4.03
N ALA A 96 8.32 -2.98 3.49
CA ALA A 96 8.34 -1.70 4.18
C ALA A 96 7.56 -1.74 5.51
N MET A 97 6.43 -2.45 5.55
CA MET A 97 5.66 -2.66 6.79
C MET A 97 6.42 -3.49 7.83
N ILE A 98 7.25 -4.46 7.41
CA ILE A 98 8.13 -5.22 8.31
C ILE A 98 9.21 -4.29 8.91
N GLU A 99 9.85 -3.47 8.09
CA GLU A 99 10.84 -2.48 8.55
C GLU A 99 10.25 -1.48 9.54
N ASP A 100 9.01 -1.05 9.29
CA ASP A 100 8.26 -0.11 10.11
C ASP A 100 7.56 -0.80 11.31
N LYS A 101 7.85 -2.09 11.55
CA LYS A 101 7.37 -2.91 12.68
C LYS A 101 5.85 -3.04 12.77
N ILE A 102 5.16 -2.98 11.64
CA ILE A 102 3.73 -3.29 11.54
C ILE A 102 3.55 -4.80 11.37
N LEU A 103 4.28 -5.38 10.41
CA LEU A 103 4.35 -6.83 10.22
C LEU A 103 5.53 -7.41 11.00
N PRO A 104 5.46 -8.67 11.46
CA PRO A 104 6.56 -9.31 12.18
C PRO A 104 7.70 -9.64 11.22
N LYS A 105 8.94 -9.75 11.74
CA LYS A 105 10.15 -9.96 10.92
C LYS A 105 10.18 -11.27 10.16
N ASP A 106 9.48 -12.29 10.67
CA ASP A 106 9.34 -13.62 10.09
C ASP A 106 8.11 -13.74 9.17
N TRP A 107 7.43 -12.62 8.88
CA TRP A 107 6.35 -12.60 7.91
C TRP A 107 6.86 -13.03 6.54
N ALA A 108 6.45 -14.23 6.10
CA ALA A 108 6.76 -14.66 4.74
C ALA A 108 5.90 -13.86 3.77
N ILE A 109 6.56 -13.09 2.91
CA ILE A 109 5.93 -12.28 1.86
C ILE A 109 5.09 -13.21 0.99
N VAL A 110 3.83 -12.85 0.85
CA VAL A 110 2.81 -13.58 0.10
C VAL A 110 2.50 -12.86 -1.19
#